data_AF-A0A8J4F164-F1
#
_entry.id   AF-A0A8J4F164-F1
#
_cell.length_a   1.000
_cell.length_b   1.000
_cell.length_c   1.000
_cell.angle_alpha   90.00
_cell.angle_beta   90.00
_cell.angle_gamma   90.00
#
_symmetry.space_group_name_H-M   'P 1'
#
loop_
_entity.id
_entity.type
_entity.pdbx_description
1 polymer ?
#
loop_
_entity_poly.entity_id
_entity_poly.type
_entity_poly.pdbx_seq_one_letter_code
_entity_poly.pdbx_strand_id
1 'polypeptide(L)'
;MTEVLKRGFPGMKSVKDMTIVQDAPPPGGFPSIRIERRLPNTGPTGVAIFAALAAIMGYGFYKLSERRQEKRFEADEILTVRKIVQPVVQAEWDLRYLEHLRKEREEEAKIMKNVSGWKVGEPTSRHRWLPPLESWDKRPLV
;
A
#
# COMPACT_ATOMS: atom_id res chain seq x y z
N MET A 1 32.60 29.05 81.59
CA MET A 1 33.32 30.35 81.56
C MET A 1 34.44 30.43 80.52
N THR A 2 34.83 29.35 79.85
CA THR A 2 35.94 29.33 78.88
C THR A 2 35.58 29.91 77.50
N GLU A 3 34.32 29.81 77.09
CA GLU A 3 33.84 30.37 75.80
C GLU A 3 33.97 31.89 75.71
N VAL A 4 33.83 32.58 76.85
CA VAL A 4 33.99 34.05 76.94
C VAL A 4 35.42 34.48 76.62
N LEU A 5 36.41 33.66 77.00
CA LEU A 5 37.82 33.93 76.71
C LEU A 5 38.21 33.63 75.26
N LYS A 6 37.49 32.72 74.59
CA LYS A 6 37.77 32.31 73.21
C LYS A 6 37.03 33.13 72.15
N ARG A 7 35.78 33.53 72.44
CA ARG A 7 34.88 34.22 71.50
C ARG A 7 34.56 35.66 71.89
N GLY A 8 35.09 36.13 73.01
CA GLY A 8 34.90 37.49 73.48
C GLY A 8 35.60 38.52 72.59
N PHE A 9 34.99 39.69 72.44
CA PHE A 9 35.55 40.84 71.73
C PHE A 9 35.69 42.03 72.69
N PRO A 10 36.62 42.97 72.44
CA PRO A 10 36.83 44.13 73.30
C PRO A 10 35.58 45.00 73.37
N GLY A 11 35.10 45.30 74.58
CA GLY A 11 33.89 46.11 74.84
C GLY A 11 32.63 45.33 75.24
N MET A 12 32.71 43.99 75.35
CA MET A 12 31.58 43.14 75.74
C MET A 12 31.22 43.31 77.23
N LYS A 13 29.97 43.69 77.54
CA LYS A 13 29.51 43.93 78.93
C LYS A 13 28.87 42.69 79.55
N SER A 14 28.29 41.81 78.74
CA SER A 14 27.63 40.58 79.20
C SER A 14 27.90 39.41 78.25
N VAL A 15 27.80 38.20 78.78
CA VAL A 15 27.90 36.94 78.00
C VAL A 15 26.85 36.88 76.88
N LYS A 16 25.71 37.57 77.03
CA LYS A 16 24.65 37.63 76.01
C LYS A 16 25.05 38.38 74.74
N ASP A 17 26.07 39.24 74.81
CA ASP A 17 26.51 40.07 73.70
C ASP A 17 27.52 39.34 72.79
N MET A 18 27.88 38.08 73.11
CA MET A 18 28.80 37.28 72.30
C MET A 18 28.26 37.07 70.89
N THR A 19 29.11 37.29 69.88
CA THR A 19 28.77 37.03 68.49
C THR A 19 28.63 35.53 68.23
N ILE A 20 27.45 35.09 67.83
CA ILE A 20 27.17 33.71 67.42
C ILE A 20 27.02 33.72 65.90
N VAL A 21 28.02 33.23 65.18
CA VAL A 21 27.95 33.02 63.73
C VAL A 21 27.41 31.61 63.49
N GLN A 22 26.21 31.52 62.92
CA GLN A 22 25.61 30.25 62.51
C GLN A 22 25.60 30.16 60.98
N ASP A 23 25.59 28.94 60.46
CA ASP A 23 25.31 28.71 59.05
C ASP A 23 23.82 28.96 58.82
N ALA A 24 23.52 30.08 58.18
CA ALA A 24 22.17 30.59 58.00
C ALA A 24 22.00 31.00 56.54
N PRO A 25 20.76 30.97 56.00
CA PRO A 25 20.51 31.51 54.68
C PRO A 25 20.91 32.98 54.63
N PRO A 26 21.37 33.48 53.47
CA PRO A 26 21.70 34.89 53.32
C PRO A 26 20.49 35.76 53.66
N PRO A 27 20.70 36.98 54.17
CA PRO A 27 19.61 37.92 54.42
C PRO A 27 18.88 38.20 53.09
N GLY A 28 17.68 37.63 52.94
CA GLY A 28 16.91 37.63 51.68
C GLY A 28 16.53 36.25 51.13
N GLY A 29 17.08 35.16 51.67
CA GLY A 29 16.77 33.78 51.28
C GLY A 29 17.37 33.34 49.94
N PHE A 30 17.07 32.11 49.52
CA PHE A 30 17.50 31.56 48.24
C PHE A 30 16.49 31.84 47.12
N PRO A 31 16.93 31.92 45.85
CA PRO A 31 16.00 32.04 44.73
C PRO A 31 15.05 30.83 44.69
N SER A 32 13.81 31.07 44.27
CA SER A 32 12.82 30.01 44.12
C SER A 32 13.27 29.01 43.05
N ILE A 33 13.59 27.79 43.46
CA ILE A 33 13.84 26.69 42.53
C ILE A 33 12.49 26.15 42.07
N ARG A 34 12.27 26.10 40.76
CA ARG A 34 11.04 25.56 40.18
C ARG A 34 11.15 24.04 40.12
N ILE A 35 10.35 23.35 40.93
CA ILE A 35 10.35 21.88 41.06
C ILE A 35 9.27 21.24 40.16
N GLU A 36 8.37 22.06 39.61
CA GLU A 36 7.24 21.60 38.79
C GLU A 36 7.66 21.10 37.40
N ARG A 37 6.97 20.06 36.93
CA ARG A 37 7.13 19.54 35.57
C ARG A 37 6.44 20.44 34.55
N ARG A 38 7.19 21.01 33.61
CA ARG A 38 6.67 21.81 32.48
C ARG A 38 6.84 21.06 31.17
N LEU A 39 5.79 20.39 30.71
CA LEU A 39 5.75 19.85 29.35
C LEU A 39 5.01 20.85 28.46
N PRO A 40 5.69 21.52 27.52
CA PRO A 40 5.01 22.36 26.56
C PRO A 40 4.24 21.46 25.57
N ASN A 41 2.95 21.71 25.40
CA ASN A 41 2.15 21.07 24.35
C ASN A 41 2.42 21.77 23.01
N THR A 42 3.66 21.69 22.55
CA THR A 42 4.10 22.31 21.30
C THR A 42 3.75 21.38 20.14
N GLY A 43 2.73 21.75 19.37
CA GLY A 43 2.34 21.07 18.15
C GLY A 43 1.12 21.74 17.51
N PRO A 44 0.89 21.50 16.21
CA PRO A 44 -0.34 21.95 15.55
C PRO A 44 -1.55 21.29 16.23
N THR A 45 -2.68 22.01 16.24
CA THR A 45 -3.92 21.47 16.78
C THR A 45 -4.35 20.23 15.99
N GLY A 46 -5.06 19.29 16.62
CA GLY A 46 -5.54 18.08 15.93
C GLY A 46 -6.33 18.39 14.66
N VAL A 47 -7.16 19.44 14.70
CA VAL A 47 -7.91 19.93 13.53
C VAL A 47 -6.99 20.38 12.40
N ALA A 48 -5.89 21.06 12.70
CA ALA A 48 -4.93 21.48 11.68
C ALA A 48 -4.25 20.27 11.00
N ILE A 49 -3.91 19.23 11.77
CA ILE A 49 -3.35 17.98 11.23
C ILE A 49 -4.36 17.30 10.32
N PHE A 50 -5.61 17.15 10.77
CA PHE A 50 -6.67 16.54 9.96
C PHE A 50 -6.96 17.31 8.68
N ALA A 51 -7.02 18.65 8.74
CA ALA A 51 -7.24 19.49 7.57
C ALA A 51 -6.10 19.34 6.54
N ALA A 52 -4.84 19.33 7.00
CA ALA A 52 -3.69 19.13 6.14
C ALA A 52 -3.72 17.76 5.45
N LEU A 53 -4.02 16.69 6.21
CA LEU A 53 -4.16 15.34 5.66
C LEU A 53 -5.30 15.26 4.65
N ALA A 54 -6.46 15.84 4.95
CA ALA A 54 -7.61 15.86 4.05
C ALA A 54 -7.29 16.59 2.75
N ALA A 55 -6.53 17.69 2.81
CA ALA A 55 -6.10 18.43 1.63
C ALA A 55 -5.13 17.62 0.76
N ILE A 56 -4.14 16.97 1.37
CA ILE A 56 -3.18 16.08 0.66
C ILE A 56 -3.93 14.93 -0.01
N MET A 57 -4.85 14.28 0.71
CA MET A 57 -5.67 13.20 0.18
C MET A 57 -6.57 13.67 -0.97
N GLY A 58 -7.24 14.81 -0.83
CA GLY A 58 -8.08 15.41 -1.87
C GLY A 58 -7.28 15.69 -3.15
N TYR A 59 -6.08 16.25 -3.01
CA TYR A 59 -5.19 16.48 -4.15
C TYR A 59 -4.69 15.16 -4.78
N GLY A 60 -4.38 14.16 -3.96
CA GLY A 60 -4.02 12.82 -4.44
C GLY A 60 -5.12 12.18 -5.28
N PHE A 61 -6.37 12.26 -4.83
CA PHE A 61 -7.52 11.74 -5.59
C PHE A 61 -7.76 12.50 -6.89
N TYR A 62 -7.57 13.83 -6.89
CA TYR A 62 -7.65 14.64 -8.10
C TYR A 62 -6.63 14.17 -9.15
N LYS A 63 -5.36 14.00 -8.76
CA LYS A 63 -4.31 13.50 -9.66
C LYS A 63 -4.55 12.07 -10.13
N LEU A 64 -5.07 11.20 -9.27
CA LEU A 64 -5.44 9.85 -9.66
C LEU A 64 -6.56 9.85 -10.71
N SER A 65 -7.52 10.77 -10.61
CA SER A 65 -8.60 10.92 -11.58
C SER A 65 -8.09 11.33 -12.96
N GLU A 66 -7.17 12.29 -13.03
CA GLU A 66 -6.51 12.68 -14.28
C GLU A 66 -5.79 11.48 -14.92
N ARG A 67 -4.96 10.77 -14.16
CA ARG A 67 -4.22 9.59 -14.66
C ARG A 67 -5.12 8.45 -15.09
N ARG A 68 -6.27 8.26 -14.45
CA ARG A 68 -7.24 7.23 -14.85
C ARG A 68 -7.80 7.48 -16.24
N GLN A 69 -8.02 8.74 -16.63
CA GLN A 69 -8.51 9.07 -17.96
C GLN A 69 -7.46 8.77 -19.03
N GLU A 70 -6.20 9.15 -18.77
CA GLU A 70 -5.07 8.82 -19.67
C GLU A 70 -4.92 7.30 -19.85
N LYS A 71 -4.98 6.53 -18.76
CA LYS A 71 -4.91 5.06 -18.83
C LYS A 71 -6.08 4.41 -19.54
N ARG A 72 -7.28 4.99 -19.45
CA ARG A 72 -8.44 4.54 -20.22
C ARG A 72 -8.23 4.78 -21.71
N PHE A 73 -7.75 5.97 -22.08
CA PHE A 73 -7.43 6.29 -23.46
C PHE A 73 -6.39 5.33 -24.05
N GLU A 74 -5.30 5.06 -23.32
CA GLU A 74 -4.27 4.09 -23.72
C GLU A 74 -4.85 2.67 -23.89
N ALA A 75 -5.72 2.23 -22.98
CA ALA A 75 -6.38 0.94 -23.08
C ALA A 75 -7.33 0.87 -24.29
N ASP A 76 -8.09 1.94 -24.54
CA ASP A 76 -9.01 2.05 -25.68
C ASP A 76 -8.26 2.05 -27.01
N GLU A 77 -7.08 2.68 -27.08
CA GLU A 77 -6.20 2.63 -28.25
C GLU A 77 -5.74 1.19 -28.53
N ILE A 78 -5.22 0.49 -27.52
CA ILE A 78 -4.80 -0.91 -27.65
C ILE A 78 -5.97 -1.81 -28.07
N LEU A 79 -7.15 -1.61 -27.48
CA LEU A 79 -8.35 -2.35 -27.84
C LEU A 79 -8.79 -2.07 -29.28
N THR A 80 -8.67 -0.83 -29.74
CA THR A 80 -9.01 -0.44 -31.11
C THR A 80 -8.08 -1.11 -32.11
N VAL A 81 -6.76 -1.07 -31.87
CA VAL A 81 -5.77 -1.79 -32.70
C VAL A 81 -6.04 -3.29 -32.70
N ARG A 82 -6.32 -3.87 -31.53
CA ARG A 82 -6.64 -5.30 -31.42
C ARG A 82 -7.89 -5.65 -32.24
N LYS A 83 -8.95 -4.86 -32.19
CA LYS A 83 -10.17 -5.08 -33.00
C LYS A 83 -9.89 -5.06 -34.49
N ILE A 84 -8.98 -4.19 -34.96
CA ILE A 84 -8.59 -4.10 -36.37
C ILE A 84 -7.80 -5.34 -36.81
N VAL A 85 -6.89 -5.83 -35.97
CA VAL A 85 -6.02 -6.98 -36.29
C VAL A 85 -6.73 -8.33 -36.10
N GLN A 86 -7.67 -8.40 -35.15
CA GLN A 86 -8.41 -9.62 -34.79
C GLN A 86 -9.00 -10.40 -35.97
N PRO A 87 -9.67 -9.80 -36.98
CA PRO A 87 -10.23 -10.57 -38.10
C PRO A 87 -9.16 -11.30 -38.94
N VAL A 88 -7.98 -10.70 -39.12
CA VAL A 88 -6.89 -11.35 -39.87
C VAL A 88 -6.36 -12.55 -39.10
N VAL A 89 -6.08 -12.35 -37.82
CA VAL A 89 -5.62 -13.44 -36.93
C VAL A 89 -6.68 -14.54 -36.87
N GLN A 90 -7.95 -14.20 -36.70
CA GLN A 90 -9.05 -15.17 -36.68
C GLN A 90 -9.12 -15.98 -37.97
N ALA A 91 -8.95 -15.35 -39.14
CA ALA A 91 -8.93 -16.07 -40.41
C ALA A 91 -7.77 -17.08 -40.50
N GLU A 92 -6.57 -16.72 -40.04
CA GLU A 92 -5.44 -17.66 -39.96
C GLU A 92 -5.72 -18.84 -39.02
N TRP A 93 -6.35 -18.57 -37.87
CA TRP A 93 -6.78 -19.61 -36.93
C TRP A 93 -7.83 -20.53 -37.53
N ASP A 94 -8.83 -19.98 -38.24
CA ASP A 94 -9.87 -20.75 -38.90
C ASP A 94 -9.28 -21.68 -39.97
N LEU A 95 -8.30 -21.21 -40.75
CA LEU A 95 -7.58 -22.03 -41.73
C LEU A 95 -6.85 -23.20 -41.07
N ARG A 96 -6.07 -22.94 -40.02
CA ARG A 96 -5.37 -23.99 -39.25
C ARG A 96 -6.35 -24.99 -38.64
N TYR A 97 -7.50 -24.50 -38.18
CA TYR A 97 -8.53 -25.35 -37.61
C TYR A 97 -9.15 -26.29 -38.66
N LEU A 98 -9.43 -25.79 -39.87
CA LEU A 98 -9.96 -26.62 -40.96
C LEU A 98 -8.95 -27.70 -41.39
N GLU A 99 -7.66 -27.38 -41.41
CA GLU A 99 -6.59 -28.36 -41.66
C GLU A 99 -6.55 -29.44 -40.57
N HIS A 100 -6.64 -29.05 -39.30
CA HIS A 100 -6.69 -29.99 -38.18
C HIS A 100 -7.92 -30.90 -38.27
N LEU A 101 -9.09 -30.33 -38.50
CA LEU A 101 -10.33 -31.09 -38.69
C LEU A 101 -10.24 -32.07 -39.86
N ARG A 102 -9.53 -31.70 -40.94
CA ARG A 102 -9.30 -32.60 -42.07
C ARG A 102 -8.47 -33.80 -41.64
N LYS A 103 -7.36 -33.59 -40.92
CA LYS A 103 -6.51 -34.68 -40.40
C LYS A 103 -7.29 -35.58 -39.44
N GLU A 104 -8.03 -34.99 -38.50
CA GLU A 104 -8.88 -35.74 -37.55
C GLU A 104 -9.89 -36.63 -38.28
N ARG A 105 -10.57 -36.12 -39.33
CA ARG A 105 -11.50 -36.95 -40.11
C ARG A 105 -10.81 -38.06 -40.90
N GLU A 106 -9.62 -37.80 -41.44
CA GLU A 106 -8.82 -38.83 -42.14
C GLU A 106 -8.36 -39.93 -41.18
N GLU A 107 -8.01 -39.59 -39.94
CA GLU A 107 -7.65 -40.54 -38.89
C GLU A 107 -8.86 -41.31 -38.36
N GLU A 108 -9.96 -40.62 -38.09
CA GLU A 108 -11.24 -41.21 -37.68
C GLU A 108 -11.71 -42.23 -38.72
N ALA A 109 -11.64 -41.89 -40.02
CA ALA A 109 -11.96 -42.79 -41.12
C ALA A 109 -11.04 -44.01 -41.19
N LYS A 110 -9.78 -43.91 -40.74
CA LYS A 110 -8.85 -45.04 -40.67
C LYS A 110 -9.15 -45.94 -39.48
N ILE A 111 -9.43 -45.36 -38.32
CA ILE A 111 -9.66 -46.08 -37.06
C ILE A 111 -11.03 -46.77 -37.06
N MET A 112 -12.07 -46.11 -37.57
CA MET A 112 -13.46 -46.56 -37.46
C MET A 112 -13.94 -47.45 -38.62
N LYS A 113 -13.04 -47.91 -39.50
CA LYS A 113 -13.39 -48.74 -40.68
C LYS A 113 -14.21 -50.00 -40.35
N ASN A 114 -13.96 -50.58 -39.18
CA ASN A 114 -14.51 -51.88 -38.78
C ASN A 114 -15.73 -51.76 -37.85
N VAL A 115 -16.20 -50.54 -37.57
CA VAL A 115 -17.33 -50.30 -36.66
C VAL A 115 -18.60 -50.07 -37.46
N SER A 116 -19.60 -50.95 -37.28
CA SER A 116 -20.87 -50.84 -37.99
C SER A 116 -21.70 -49.64 -37.48
N GLY A 117 -22.28 -48.88 -38.41
CA GLY A 117 -23.13 -47.74 -38.09
C GLY A 117 -22.40 -46.42 -37.79
N TRP A 118 -21.06 -46.41 -37.76
CA TRP A 118 -20.29 -45.19 -37.56
C TRP A 118 -20.23 -44.32 -38.82
N LYS A 119 -20.60 -43.05 -38.72
CA LYS A 119 -20.48 -42.05 -39.79
C LYS A 119 -19.37 -41.06 -39.45
N VAL A 120 -18.31 -41.07 -40.25
CA VAL A 120 -17.15 -40.18 -40.06
C VAL A 120 -17.59 -38.72 -40.16
N GLY A 121 -17.19 -37.90 -39.19
CA GLY A 121 -17.49 -36.47 -39.18
C GLY A 121 -18.96 -36.11 -38.96
N GLU A 122 -19.75 -37.01 -38.38
CA GLU A 122 -21.13 -36.70 -38.00
C GLU A 122 -21.15 -35.58 -36.93
N PRO A 123 -21.90 -34.48 -37.14
CA PRO A 123 -21.92 -33.38 -36.20
C PRO A 123 -22.65 -33.78 -34.92
N THR A 124 -22.05 -33.51 -33.76
CA THR A 124 -22.68 -33.74 -32.46
C THR A 124 -23.98 -32.93 -32.27
N SER A 125 -24.07 -31.77 -32.92
CA SER A 125 -25.17 -30.83 -32.81
C SER A 125 -26.02 -30.79 -34.08
N ARG A 126 -27.35 -30.71 -33.92
CA ARG A 126 -28.30 -30.80 -35.04
C ARG A 126 -28.37 -29.56 -35.94
N HIS A 127 -28.31 -28.35 -35.35
CA HIS A 127 -28.65 -27.11 -36.08
C HIS A 127 -27.53 -26.07 -36.11
N ARG A 128 -26.54 -26.18 -35.22
CA ARG A 128 -25.48 -25.19 -35.07
C ARG A 128 -24.17 -25.91 -34.93
N TRP A 129 -23.14 -25.43 -35.60
CA TRP A 129 -21.78 -25.89 -35.35
C TRP A 129 -21.33 -25.47 -33.94
N LEU A 130 -20.80 -26.42 -33.17
CA LEU A 130 -20.21 -26.17 -31.87
C LEU A 130 -18.71 -26.48 -31.93
N PRO A 131 -17.86 -25.70 -31.24
CA PRO A 131 -16.48 -26.08 -31.08
C PRO A 131 -16.38 -27.40 -30.30
N PRO A 132 -15.32 -28.18 -30.52
CA PRO A 132 -15.11 -29.41 -29.78
C PRO A 132 -15.00 -29.13 -28.26
N LEU A 133 -15.45 -30.10 -27.45
CA LEU A 133 -15.51 -29.99 -25.98
C LEU A 133 -14.11 -29.93 -25.32
N GLU A 134 -13.09 -30.49 -25.97
CA GLU A 134 -11.76 -30.52 -25.41
C GLU A 134 -11.05 -29.17 -25.57
N SER A 135 -10.45 -28.70 -24.47
CA SER A 135 -9.71 -27.44 -24.45
C SER A 135 -8.57 -27.45 -25.46
N TRP A 136 -8.56 -26.44 -26.33
CA TRP A 136 -7.55 -26.21 -27.37
C TRP A 136 -6.10 -26.23 -26.89
N ASP A 137 -5.88 -25.96 -25.60
CA ASP A 137 -4.57 -25.99 -24.92
C ASP A 137 -3.90 -27.38 -24.93
N LYS A 138 -4.68 -28.45 -25.12
CA LYS A 138 -4.16 -29.83 -25.23
C LYS A 138 -3.87 -30.26 -26.67
N ARG A 139 -4.22 -29.45 -27.67
CA ARG A 139 -3.96 -29.75 -29.08
C ARG A 139 -2.56 -29.24 -29.44
N PRO A 140 -1.68 -30.07 -30.00
CA PRO A 140 -0.35 -29.60 -30.37
C PRO A 140 -0.49 -28.51 -31.44
N LEU A 141 0.25 -27.41 -31.28
CA LEU A 141 0.24 -26.28 -32.22
C LEU A 141 0.88 -26.61 -33.59
N VAL A 142 1.35 -27.85 -33.77
CA VAL A 142 1.91 -28.46 -34.98
C VAL A 142 1.69 -29.96 -34.94
#